data_AF-A0A0C9YH46-F1
#
_entry.id   AF-A0A0C9YH46-F1
#
_cell.length_a   1.000
_cell.length_b   1.000
_cell.length_c   1.000
_cell.angle_alpha   90.00
_cell.angle_beta   90.00
_cell.angle_gamma   90.00
#
_symmetry.space_group_name_H-M   'P 1'
#
loop_
_entity.id
_entity.type
_entity.pdbx_description
1 polymer ?
#
loop_
_entity_poly.entity_id
_entity_poly.type
_entity_poly.pdbx_seq_one_letter_code
_entity_poly.pdbx_strand_id
1 'polypeptide(L)' 'LFSTHNLPRIWYNATDDILWRTMSWTKYWDKPTWILPIHQPSPCGHWVMCTVDIVSHHFFLFDSFAEERPWRQEIQV' A
#
# COMPACT_ATOMS: atom_id res chain seq x y z
N LEU A 1 -8.69 -2.78 4.94
CA LEU A 1 -7.43 -3.54 4.99
C LEU A 1 -7.34 -4.25 3.65
N PHE A 2 -6.30 -4.00 2.84
CA PHE A 2 -6.04 -4.89 1.71
C PHE A 2 -5.80 -6.28 2.29
N SER A 3 -6.69 -7.23 2.03
CA SER A 3 -6.41 -8.62 2.33
C SER A 3 -5.16 -9.04 1.55
N THR A 4 -4.27 -9.81 2.16
CA THR A 4 -3.14 -10.44 1.46
C THR A 4 -3.59 -11.24 0.24
N HIS A 5 -4.86 -11.66 0.19
CA HIS A 5 -5.49 -12.31 -0.95
C HIS A 5 -5.78 -11.38 -2.15
N ASN A 6 -5.97 -10.08 -1.91
CA ASN A 6 -6.27 -9.09 -2.96
C ASN A 6 -5.00 -8.52 -3.57
N LEU A 7 -3.88 -8.56 -2.84
CA LEU A 7 -2.60 -8.03 -3.29
C LEU A 7 -2.08 -8.73 -4.57
N PRO A 8 -2.10 -10.06 -4.70
CA PRO A 8 -1.71 -10.73 -5.94
C PRO A 8 -2.50 -10.27 -7.16
N ARG A 9 -3.76 -9.84 -7.01
CA ARG A 9 -4.60 -9.42 -8.15
C ARG A 9 -4.11 -8.11 -8.77
N ILE A 10 -3.51 -7.23 -7.98
CA ILE A 10 -2.86 -6.01 -8.47
C ILE A 10 -1.69 -6.37 -9.40
N TRP A 11 -0.96 -7.45 -9.11
CA TRP A 11 0.13 -7.95 -9.96
C TRP A 11 -0.34 -8.53 -11.30
N TYR A 12 -1.61 -8.91 -11.41
CA TYR A 12 -2.21 -9.44 -12.64
C TYR A 12 -3.02 -8.40 -13.42
N ASN A 13 -2.71 -7.11 -13.25
CA ASN A 13 -3.36 -6.01 -13.96
C ASN A 13 -4.89 -5.99 -13.77
N ALA A 14 -5.36 -6.29 -12.56
CA ALA A 14 -6.77 -6.17 -12.22
C ALA A 14 -7.25 -4.73 -12.48
N THR A 15 -8.40 -4.59 -13.14
CA THR A 15 -9.00 -3.28 -13.36
C THR A 15 -9.45 -2.66 -12.03
N ASP A 16 -9.55 -1.34 -12.01
CA ASP A 16 -10.04 -0.59 -10.85
C ASP A 16 -11.42 -1.10 -10.39
N ASP A 17 -12.29 -1.49 -11.32
CA ASP A 17 -13.60 -2.08 -11.02
C ASP A 17 -13.51 -3.37 -10.20
N ILE A 18 -12.53 -4.23 -10.50
CA ILE A 18 -12.31 -5.48 -9.77
C ILE A 18 -11.84 -5.16 -8.35
N LEU A 19 -10.89 -4.23 -8.22
CA LEU A 19 -10.37 -3.79 -6.93
C LEU A 19 -11.48 -3.15 -6.08
N TRP A 20 -12.28 -2.26 -6.68
CA TRP A 20 -13.41 -1.60 -6.05
C TRP A 20 -14.44 -2.62 -5.55
N ARG A 21 -14.87 -3.54 -6.41
CA ARG A 21 -15.85 -4.58 -6.06
C ARG A 21 -15.38 -5.44 -4.89
N THR A 22 -14.10 -5.78 -4.84
CA THR A 22 -13.55 -6.60 -3.75
C THR A 22 -13.42 -5.83 -2.44
N MET A 23 -13.33 -4.50 -2.48
CA MET A 23 -13.18 -3.65 -1.30
C MET A 23 -14.48 -2.97 -0.84
N SER A 24 -15.52 -2.95 -1.68
CA SER A 24 -16.78 -2.24 -1.45
C SER A 24 -17.44 -2.59 -0.12
N TRP A 25 -17.50 -3.89 0.23
CA TRP A 25 -18.10 -4.38 1.47
C TRP A 25 -17.34 -3.92 2.73
N THR A 26 -16.05 -3.60 2.61
CA THR A 26 -15.24 -3.10 3.73
C THR A 26 -15.33 -1.60 3.93
N LYS A 27 -15.98 -0.88 2.99
CA LYS A 27 -16.00 0.58 2.91
C LYS A 27 -14.61 1.20 3.05
N TYR A 28 -13.60 0.55 2.46
CA TYR A 28 -12.20 0.91 2.65
C TYR A 28 -11.94 2.38 2.34
N TRP A 29 -12.45 2.84 1.19
CA TRP A 29 -12.28 4.21 0.70
C TRP A 29 -13.01 5.27 1.52
N ASP A 30 -14.03 4.88 2.31
CA ASP A 30 -14.77 5.80 3.19
C ASP A 30 -14.03 6.03 4.52
N LYS A 31 -12.97 5.26 4.79
CA LYS A 31 -12.22 5.38 6.05
C LYS A 31 -11.29 6.59 5.98
N PRO A 32 -11.13 7.35 7.08
CA PRO A 32 -10.19 8.48 7.13
C PRO A 32 -8.72 8.04 7.11
N THR A 33 -8.45 6.76 7.38
CA THR A 33 -7.11 6.19 7.39
C THR A 33 -7.06 4.92 6.55
N TRP A 34 -6.12 4.87 5.60
CA TRP A 34 -5.90 3.73 4.73
C TRP A 34 -4.57 3.06 5.06
N ILE A 35 -4.56 1.73 5.04
CA ILE A 35 -3.32 0.94 5.14
C ILE A 35 -3.07 0.36 3.76
N LEU A 36 -1.94 0.74 3.16
CA LEU A 36 -1.46 0.34 1.86
C LEU A 36 -0.16 -0.46 2.01
N PRO A 37 -0.19 -1.79 1.84
CA PRO A 37 1.03 -2.57 1.76
C PRO A 37 1.69 -2.36 0.38
N ILE A 38 2.98 -2.06 0.37
CA ILE A 38 3.81 -1.82 -0.80
C ILE A 38 4.83 -2.94 -0.87
N HIS A 39 4.91 -3.64 -1.99
CA HIS A 39 5.91 -4.66 -2.22
C HIS A 39 7.05 -4.10 -3.06
N GLN A 40 8.26 -4.18 -2.51
CA GLN A 40 9.50 -3.79 -3.14
C GLN A 40 10.22 -5.05 -3.65
N PRO A 41 10.18 -5.36 -4.95
CA PRO A 41 10.65 -6.65 -5.46
C PRO A 41 12.18 -6.85 -5.42
N SER A 42 12.97 -5.77 -5.37
CA SER A 42 14.43 -5.82 -5.39
C SER A 42 15.02 -5.27 -4.08
N PRO A 43 16.17 -5.77 -3.59
CA PRO A 43 16.95 -6.92 -4.05
C PRO A 43 16.47 -8.29 -3.53
N CYS A 44 15.57 -8.36 -2.55
CA CYS A 44 15.16 -9.64 -1.93
C CYS A 44 13.66 -9.79 -1.68
N GLY A 45 12.82 -8.98 -2.31
CA GLY A 45 11.37 -8.99 -2.08
C GLY A 45 11.04 -8.56 -0.65
N HIS A 46 10.79 -7.27 -0.45
CA HIS A 46 10.49 -6.69 0.85
C HIS A 46 9.11 -6.06 0.88
N TRP A 47 8.41 -6.19 2.01
CA TRP A 47 7.11 -5.56 2.20
C TRP A 47 7.21 -4.41 3.17
N VAL A 48 6.49 -3.36 2.82
CA VAL A 48 6.53 -2.06 3.46
C VAL A 48 5.10 -1.63 3.67
N MET A 49 4.83 -0.88 4.73
CA MET A 49 3.47 -0.44 5.03
C MET A 49 3.40 1.08 4.95
N CYS A 50 2.57 1.58 4.04
CA CYS A 50 2.18 2.98 4.03
C CYS A 50 0.82 3.14 4.73
N THR A 51 0.75 4.09 5.66
CA THR A 51 -0.52 4.56 6.22
C THR A 51 -0.83 5.92 5.62
N VAL A 52 -1.99 6.05 4.99
CA VAL A 52 -2.48 7.31 4.45
C VAL A 52 -3.50 7.88 5.43
N ASP A 53 -3.22 9.05 5.97
CA ASP A 53 -4.22 9.84 6.69
C ASP A 53 -4.83 10.85 5.71
N ILE A 54 -6.08 10.57 5.32
CA ILE A 54 -6.83 11.37 4.35
C ILE A 54 -7.19 12.72 4.93
N VAL A 55 -7.41 12.82 6.25
CA VAL A 55 -7.85 14.07 6.88
C VAL A 55 -6.70 15.05 6.97
N SER A 56 -5.50 14.57 7.33
CA SER A 56 -4.31 15.43 7.44
C SER A 56 -3.48 15.51 6.15
N HIS A 57 -3.87 14.80 5.10
CA HIS A 57 -3.15 14.72 3.82
C HIS A 57 -1.70 14.24 4.00
N HIS A 58 -1.48 13.32 4.94
CA HIS A 58 -0.16 12.80 5.26
C HIS A 58 0.00 11.33 4.91
N PHE A 59 1.22 10.98 4.50
CA PHE A 59 1.65 9.62 4.26
C PHE A 59 2.70 9.24 5.29
N PHE A 60 2.46 8.14 6.01
CA PHE A 60 3.40 7.57 6.97
C PHE A 60 3.92 6.27 6.40
N LEU A 61 5.21 6.23 6.06
CA LEU A 61 5.86 5.03 5.61
C LEU A 61 6.52 4.31 6.79
N PHE A 62 6.19 3.04 6.96
CA PHE A 62 6.81 2.15 7.92
C PHE A 62 7.56 1.05 7.18
N ASP A 63 8.88 1.05 7.37
CA ASP A 63 9.79 0.01 6.88
C ASP A 63 10.40 -0.73 8.08
N SER A 64 10.16 -2.04 8.17
CA SER A 64 10.71 -2.88 9.24
C SER A 64 12.23 -3.10 9.14
N PHE A 65 12.85 -2.81 7.99
CA PHE A 65 14.31 -2.81 7.82
C PHE A 65 14.95 -1.46 8.17
N ALA A 66 14.15 -0.45 8.50
CA ALA A 66 14.61 0.86 8.97
C ALA A 66 15.69 1.48 8.05
N GLU A 67 16.79 1.98 8.63
CA GLU A 67 17.85 2.70 7.89
C GLU A 67 18.73 1.79 7.01
N GLU A 68 18.56 0.46 7.04
CA GLU A 68 19.35 -0.43 6.18
C GLU A 68 19.06 -0.20 4.69
N ARG A 69 17.88 0.33 4.33
CA ARG A 69 17.50 0.68 2.94
C ARG A 69 16.72 2.00 2.89
N PRO A 70 17.40 3.15 2.79
CA PRO A 70 16.73 4.44 2.80
C PRO A 70 15.91 4.69 1.53
N TRP A 71 14.60 4.91 1.70
CA TRP A 71 13.61 5.22 0.65
C TRP A 71 13.83 6.53 -0.12
N ARG A 72 14.79 7.36 0.32
CA ARG A 72 15.01 8.70 -0.25
C ARG A 72 15.30 8.69 -1.75
N GLN A 73 15.82 7.59 -2.29
CA GLN A 73 16.11 7.46 -3.72
C GLN A 73 14.87 7.08 -4.55
N GLU A 74 13.85 6.48 -3.93
CA GLU A 74 12.64 6.00 -4.60
C GLU A 74 11.48 7.02 -4.56
N ILE A 75 11.53 7.95 -3.60
CA ILE A 75 10.57 9.04 -3.49
C ILE A 75 11.02 10.19 -4.41
N GLN A 76 10.38 10.33 -5.57
CA GLN A 76 10.55 11.52 -6.42
C GLN A 76 9.66 12.65 -5.90
N VAL A 77 10.23 13.85 -5.78
CA VAL A 77 9.54 15.10 -5.39
C VAL A 77 9.10 15.85 -6.63
#